data_AF-A0A6N2DW54-F1
#
_entry.id   AF-A0A6N2DW54-F1
#
_cell.length_a   1.000
_cell.length_b   1.000
_cell.length_c   1.000
_cell.angle_alpha   90.00
_cell.angle_beta   90.00
_cell.angle_gamma   90.00
#
_symmetry.space_group_name_H-M   'P 1'
#
loop_
_entity.id
_entity.type
_entity.pdbx_description
1 polymer ?
#
loop_
_entity_poly.entity_id
_entity_poly.type
_entity_poly.pdbx_seq_one_letter_code
_entity_poly.pdbx_strand_id
1 'polypeptide(L)' 'MTFAVGTGERLPFAPATFDRVVAVTVLCFVDDAALGEIGRGPRPNGRLVIAELGQWST' A
#
# COMPACT_ATOMS: atom_id res chain seq x y z
N MET A 1 -8.52 -10.49 -12.51
CA MET A 1 -8.08 -9.26 -11.85
C MET A 1 -9.29 -8.66 -11.15
N THR A 2 -9.19 -8.42 -9.85
CA THR A 2 -10.33 -7.95 -9.03
C THR A 2 -9.98 -6.59 -8.46
N PHE A 3 -10.93 -5.66 -8.51
CA PHE A 3 -10.78 -4.32 -7.94
C PHE A 3 -11.79 -4.14 -6.81
N ALA A 4 -11.38 -3.38 -5.79
CA ALA A 4 -12.25 -2.98 -4.69
C ALA A 4 -12.09 -1.48 -4.46
N VAL A 5 -13.20 -0.79 -4.21
CA VAL A 5 -13.20 0.63 -3.86
C VAL A 5 -12.92 0.75 -2.36
N GLY A 6 -12.03 1.65 -1.98
CA GLY A 6 -11.67 1.96 -0.60
C GLY A 6 -10.86 3.24 -0.52
N THR A 7 -10.56 3.68 0.69
CA THR A 7 -9.65 4.80 0.94
C THR A 7 -8.30 4.27 1.40
N GLY A 8 -7.23 5.07 1.28
CA GLY A 8 -5.87 4.63 1.62
C GLY A 8 -5.73 4.22 3.09
N GLU A 9 -6.48 4.86 3.98
CA GLU A 9 -6.49 4.64 5.42
C GLU A 9 -7.31 3.40 5.83
N ARG A 10 -8.11 2.85 4.92
CA ARG A 10 -8.95 1.67 5.19
C ARG A 10 -9.19 0.84 3.93
N LEU A 11 -8.24 -0.05 3.65
CA LEU A 11 -8.30 -0.98 2.54
C LEU A 11 -9.26 -2.15 2.86
N PRO A 12 -10.10 -2.59 1.92
CA PRO A 12 -11.12 -3.63 2.16
C PRO A 12 -10.53 -5.05 2.09
N PHE A 13 -9.36 -5.26 2.70
CA PHE A 13 -8.66 -6.55 2.72
C PHE A 13 -8.33 -6.94 4.15
N ALA A 14 -8.27 -8.24 4.45
CA ALA A 14 -7.75 -8.71 5.73
C ALA A 14 -6.23 -8.45 5.82
N PRO A 15 -5.67 -8.25 7.04
CA PRO A 15 -4.22 -8.15 7.20
C PRO A 15 -3.54 -9.46 6.81
N ALA A 16 -2.24 -9.43 6.49
CA ALA A 16 -1.44 -10.61 6.15
C ALA A 16 -2.07 -11.48 5.03
N THR A 17 -2.60 -10.83 3.99
CA THR A 17 -3.30 -11.53 2.89
C THR A 17 -2.45 -11.68 1.65
N PHE A 18 -1.42 -10.85 1.46
CA PHE A 18 -0.69 -10.80 0.21
C PHE A 18 0.76 -11.23 0.39
N ASP A 19 1.29 -12.02 -0.54
CA ASP A 19 2.72 -12.32 -0.57
C ASP A 19 3.52 -11.09 -1.02
N ARG A 20 2.90 -10.24 -1.84
CA ARG A 20 3.45 -8.98 -2.36
C ARG A 20 2.39 -7.88 -2.34
N VAL A 21 2.76 -6.72 -1.84
CA VAL A 21 2.00 -5.46 -1.99
C VAL A 21 2.87 -4.52 -2.79
N VAL A 22 2.29 -3.82 -3.77
CA VAL A 22 3.01 -2.85 -4.60
C VAL A 22 2.34 -1.50 -4.46
N ALA A 23 3.12 -0.50 -4.07
CA ALA A 23 2.72 0.90 -4.04
C ALA A 23 3.49 1.63 -5.14
N VAL A 24 2.78 2.14 -6.15
CA VAL A 24 3.37 2.83 -7.30
C VAL A 24 2.86 4.25 -7.33
N THR A 25 3.78 5.21 -7.22
CA THR A 25 3.52 6.65 -7.33
C THR A 25 2.33 7.11 -6.50
N VAL A 26 2.19 6.58 -5.29
CA VAL A 26 1.03 6.81 -4.41
C VAL A 26 1.44 7.37 -3.05
N LEU A 27 2.67 7.11 -2.59
CA LEU A 27 3.07 7.51 -1.24
C LEU A 27 3.19 9.03 -1.07
N CYS A 28 3.32 9.78 -2.17
CA CYS A 28 3.26 11.24 -2.16
C CYS A 28 1.86 11.83 -1.92
N PHE A 29 0.81 11.03 -2.00
CA PHE A 29 -0.59 11.50 -1.88
C PHE A 29 -1.29 11.03 -0.62
N VAL A 30 -0.59 10.31 0.26
CA VAL A 30 -1.20 9.64 1.41
C VAL A 30 -0.46 9.99 2.70
N ASP A 31 -1.17 9.87 3.83
CA ASP A 31 -0.61 10.14 5.15
C ASP A 31 -0.04 8.88 5.82
N ASP A 32 0.45 9.04 7.04
CA ASP A 32 1.01 7.94 7.84
C ASP A 32 -0.04 6.86 8.16
N ALA A 33 -1.33 7.21 8.24
CA ALA A 33 -2.40 6.25 8.52
C ALA A 33 -2.55 5.28 7.34
N ALA A 34 -2.56 5.82 6.11
CA ALA A 34 -2.56 5.01 4.90
C ALA A 34 -1.27 4.19 4.74
N LEU A 35 -0.11 4.71 5.13
CA LEU A 35 1.14 3.92 5.12
C LEU A 35 1.06 2.71 6.06
N GLY A 36 0.50 2.89 7.26
CA GLY A 36 0.23 1.79 8.19
C GLY A 36 -0.72 0.74 7.61
N GLU A 37 -1.76 1.20 6.92
CA GLU A 37 -2.75 0.35 6.24
C GLU A 37 -2.16 -0.44 5.05
N ILE A 38 -1.23 0.14 4.30
CA ILE A 38 -0.47 -0.58 3.27
C ILE A 38 0.45 -1.63 3.93
N GLY A 39 1.09 -1.26 5.04
CA GLY A 39 2.03 -2.10 5.77
C GLY A 39 1.43 -3.35 6.41
N ARG A 40 0.12 -3.37 6.72
CA ARG A 40 -0.55 -4.56 7.28
C ARG A 40 -0.88 -5.64 6.24
N GLY A 41 -0.85 -5.29 4.95
CA GLY A 41 -1.26 -6.17 3.85
C GLY A 41 -0.39 -7.42 3.65
N PRO A 42 0.95 -7.29 3.65
CA PRO A 42 1.84 -8.43 3.45
C PRO A 42 1.72 -9.50 4.54
N ARG A 43 1.79 -10.77 4.14
CA ARG A 43 2.00 -11.92 5.06
C ARG A 43 3.32 -11.79 5.84
N PRO A 44 3.50 -12.54 6.93
CA PRO A 44 4.84 -12.80 7.46
C PRO A 44 5.77 -13.28 6.32
N ASN A 45 6.94 -12.66 6.18
CA ASN A 45 7.89 -12.84 5.06
C ASN A 45 7.41 -12.36 3.68
N GLY A 46 6.24 -11.73 3.59
CA GLY A 46 5.80 -10.98 2.42
C GLY A 46 6.71 -9.79 2.15
N ARG A 47 6.49 -9.12 1.01
CA ARG A 47 7.24 -7.91 0.66
C ARG A 47 6.30 -6.79 0.28
N LEU A 48 6.59 -5.61 0.79
CA LEU A 48 6.11 -4.35 0.24
C LEU A 48 7.15 -3.85 -0.78
N VAL A 49 6.72 -3.62 -2.01
CA VAL A 49 7.56 -3.06 -3.08
C VAL A 49 7.07 -1.65 -3.36
N ILE A 50 7.99 -0.70 -3.35
CA ILE A 50 7.71 0.71 -3.49
C ILE A 50 8.35 1.20 -4.78
N ALA A 51 7.56 1.83 -5.64
CA ALA A 51 8.01 2.51 -6.85
C ALA A 51 7.63 3.98 -6.74
N GLU A 52 8.56 4.80 -6.24
CA GLU A 52 8.36 6.24 -6.02
C GLU A 52 9.14 7.09 -7.02
N LEU A 53 8.64 8.32 -7.22
CA LEU A 53 9.29 9.32 -8.06
C LEU A 53 10.38 10.11 -7.32
N GLY A 54 10.49 9.94 -6.01
CA GLY A 54 11.48 10.60 -5.17
C GLY A 54 11.33 12.12 -5.21
N GLN A 55 12.38 12.82 -5.65
CA GLN A 55 12.42 14.29 -5.70
C GLN A 55 11.42 14.91 -6.70
N TRP A 56 10.71 14.10 -7.49
CA TRP A 56 9.71 14.57 -8.47
C TRP A 56 8.28 14.46 -7.94
N SER A 57 8.10 13.96 -6.72
CA SER A 57 6.85 14.06 -5.98
C SER A 57 6.66 15.53 -5.54
N THR A 58 5.69 16.22 -6.13
CA THR A 58 5.45 17.67 -5.96
C THR A 58 4.63 17.98 -4.73
#